data_AF-A0A486D379-F1
#
_entry.id   AF-A0A486D379-F1
#
_cell.length_a   1.000
_cell.length_b   1.000
_cell.length_c   1.000
_cell.angle_alpha   90.00
_cell.angle_beta   90.00
_cell.angle_gamma   90.00
#
_symmetry.space_group_name_H-M   'P 1'
#
loop_
_entity.id
_entity.type
_entity.pdbx_description
1 polymer ?
#
loop_
_entity_poly.entity_id
_entity_poly.type
_entity_poly.pdbx_seq_one_letter_code
_entity_poly.pdbx_strand_id
1 'polypeptide(L)'
;MAFMIINISLFIFSFFNSKLVFKVSIFLTFLYCSLTFGRGYDWINYYDYYNLIAKGYDTMPFEPGYYYVMVLFSYFSAPFSVLTFFTTVFFFIVIYKFCIETKNPSLNFFTIFAFMGFFMFSEQIRQGVAVCIIMLAIPYFERNEKWKASIFIALAMLFHVSAIFCFLYFSIMKTEGNFSKLKFISGSLLFVMLALYVWNNPGVLSFIPFLYDKMSAYNESYGEDAASILKIFLSKAAFIYIFVFFICFLFLKDGGGKEIDRAIKSSFFMVLTKLTFFLARFQFYAVPTMVMGLDEYFSSKGRNGRVSIYKTAYLCVIFLISLVPYWSEIYSRSLASPLYIISSQSDIEHTIGRRCMDLFNYDKENNAIKRCL
;
A
#
# COMPACT_ATOMS: atom_id res chain seq x y z
N MET A 1 -2.49 5.42 20.45
CA MET A 1 -2.24 6.88 20.58
C MET A 1 -1.11 7.37 19.66
N ALA A 2 0.09 6.78 19.71
CA ALA A 2 1.26 7.26 18.96
C ALA A 2 1.06 7.35 17.43
N PHE A 3 0.42 6.35 16.80
CA PHE A 3 0.14 6.39 15.36
C PHE A 3 -0.77 7.57 14.96
N MET A 4 -1.73 7.95 15.82
CA MET A 4 -2.60 9.12 15.59
C MET A 4 -1.80 10.42 15.66
N ILE A 5 -0.93 10.54 16.67
CA ILE A 5 -0.05 11.71 16.84
C ILE A 5 0.86 11.87 15.63
N ILE A 6 1.39 10.77 15.08
CA ILE A 6 2.18 10.78 13.85
C ILE A 6 1.34 11.29 12.69
N ASN A 7 0.13 10.77 12.45
CA ASN A 7 -0.73 11.24 11.36
C ASN A 7 -1.06 12.74 11.46
N ILE A 8 -1.39 13.22 12.67
CA ILE A 8 -1.64 14.65 12.91
C ILE A 8 -0.38 15.48 12.65
N SER A 9 0.78 15.02 13.13
CA SER A 9 2.05 15.72 12.92
C SER A 9 2.41 15.79 11.44
N LEU A 10 2.26 14.69 10.70
CA LEU A 10 2.52 14.64 9.26
C LEU A 10 1.54 15.52 8.48
N PHE A 11 0.27 15.55 8.87
CA PHE A 11 -0.72 16.48 8.32
C PHE A 11 -0.27 17.94 8.50
N ILE A 12 0.13 18.35 9.70
CA ILE A 12 0.63 19.71 9.97
C ILE A 12 1.91 19.98 9.16
N PHE A 13 2.86 19.06 9.17
CA PHE A 13 4.15 19.21 8.48
C PHE A 13 4.03 19.28 6.95
N SER A 14 2.98 18.68 6.38
CA SER A 14 2.72 18.70 4.94
C SER A 14 2.41 20.09 4.37
N PHE A 15 1.99 21.05 5.22
CA PHE A 15 1.80 22.43 4.82
C PHE A 15 3.13 23.13 4.49
N PHE A 16 4.23 22.72 5.15
CA PHE A 16 5.54 23.32 5.00
C PHE A 16 6.33 22.69 3.84
N ASN A 17 6.68 23.49 2.84
CA ASN A 17 7.57 23.04 1.77
C ASN A 17 9.04 23.19 2.17
N SER A 18 9.50 22.34 3.11
CA SER A 18 10.87 22.35 3.61
C SER A 18 11.46 20.95 3.64
N LYS A 19 12.63 20.77 3.01
CA LYS A 19 13.40 19.51 3.08
C LYS A 19 13.83 19.17 4.52
N LEU A 20 14.06 20.17 5.37
CA LEU A 20 14.37 19.94 6.78
C LEU A 20 13.16 19.37 7.53
N VAL A 21 11.99 19.98 7.35
CA VAL A 21 10.74 19.48 7.96
C VAL A 21 10.44 18.05 7.51
N PHE A 22 10.63 17.77 6.22
CA PHE A 22 10.54 16.40 5.68
C PHE A 22 11.54 15.45 6.35
N LYS A 23 12.83 15.81 6.44
CA LYS A 23 13.86 14.96 7.06
C LYS A 23 13.55 14.64 8.52
N VAL A 24 13.10 15.62 9.28
CA VAL A 24 12.69 15.42 10.68
C VAL A 24 11.46 14.54 10.76
N SER A 25 10.43 14.80 9.94
CA SER A 25 9.18 14.06 9.98
C SER A 25 9.34 12.59 9.59
N ILE A 26 10.11 12.31 8.53
CA ILE A 26 10.40 10.94 8.11
C ILE A 26 11.27 10.21 9.13
N PHE A 27 12.24 10.89 9.76
CA PHE A 27 13.08 10.29 10.80
C PHE A 27 12.27 9.92 12.04
N LEU A 28 11.41 10.81 12.55
CA LEU A 28 10.56 10.51 13.72
C LEU A 28 9.58 9.37 13.42
N THR A 29 9.00 9.37 12.22
CA THR A 29 8.09 8.31 11.78
C THR A 29 8.83 6.97 11.63
N PHE A 30 10.04 7.00 11.07
CA PHE A 30 10.92 5.85 10.95
C PHE A 30 11.27 5.26 12.33
N LEU A 31 11.67 6.10 13.30
CA LEU A 31 12.00 5.63 14.64
C LEU A 31 10.81 4.89 15.28
N TYR A 32 9.62 5.49 15.24
CA TYR A 32 8.44 4.83 15.76
C TYR A 32 8.13 3.51 15.02
N CYS A 33 8.09 3.55 13.70
CA CYS A 33 7.69 2.38 12.90
C CYS A 33 8.72 1.26 12.91
N SER A 34 10.01 1.54 13.06
CA SER A 34 11.07 0.53 13.08
C SER A 34 11.24 -0.09 14.46
N LEU A 35 11.01 0.67 15.54
CA LEU A 35 11.10 0.16 16.91
C LEU A 35 9.82 -0.55 17.36
N THR A 36 8.76 -0.53 16.54
CA THR A 36 7.48 -1.19 16.82
C THR A 36 7.03 -2.10 15.66
N PHE A 37 6.36 -3.20 15.99
CA PHE A 37 5.72 -4.09 15.02
C PHE A 37 4.37 -4.58 15.55
N GLY A 38 3.73 -5.50 14.85
CA GLY A 38 2.50 -6.13 15.34
C GLY A 38 1.25 -5.25 15.29
N ARG A 39 1.26 -4.20 14.46
CA ARG A 39 0.04 -3.43 14.15
C ARG A 39 -0.71 -4.16 13.04
N GLY A 40 -2.00 -4.32 13.25
CA GLY A 40 -2.88 -5.20 12.50
C GLY A 40 -2.73 -6.70 12.87
N TYR A 41 -2.97 -7.60 11.93
CA TYR A 41 -3.19 -9.04 12.14
C TYR A 41 -2.35 -9.95 11.24
N ASP A 42 -2.04 -9.54 10.00
CA ASP A 42 -1.36 -10.40 9.02
C ASP A 42 0.05 -10.82 9.46
N TRP A 43 0.68 -10.01 10.34
CA TRP A 43 1.98 -10.32 10.93
C TRP A 43 2.02 -11.62 11.73
N ILE A 44 0.88 -12.09 12.25
CA ILE A 44 0.78 -13.35 12.99
C ILE A 44 1.09 -14.52 12.06
N ASN A 45 0.52 -14.51 10.85
CA ASN A 45 0.83 -15.52 9.84
C ASN A 45 2.32 -15.49 9.47
N TYR A 46 2.91 -14.30 9.28
CA TYR A 46 4.35 -14.17 8.99
C TYR A 46 5.23 -14.69 10.13
N TYR A 47 4.85 -14.39 11.36
CA TYR A 47 5.54 -14.86 12.57
C TYR A 47 5.50 -16.39 12.70
N ASP A 48 4.34 -16.99 12.46
CA ASP A 48 4.14 -18.45 12.56
C ASP A 48 5.02 -19.19 11.56
N TYR A 49 4.96 -18.77 10.29
CA TYR A 49 5.79 -19.37 9.26
C TYR A 49 7.28 -19.13 9.49
N TYR A 50 7.67 -17.95 9.98
CA TYR A 50 9.06 -17.69 10.36
C TYR A 50 9.56 -18.68 11.43
N ASN A 51 8.75 -18.95 12.46
CA ASN A 51 9.09 -19.91 13.50
C ASN A 51 9.11 -21.36 13.01
N LEU A 52 8.29 -21.72 12.02
CA LEU A 52 8.34 -23.03 11.38
C LEU A 52 9.64 -23.20 10.58
N ILE A 53 10.03 -22.19 9.81
CA ILE A 53 11.31 -22.18 9.08
C ILE A 53 12.48 -22.33 10.07
N ALA A 54 12.45 -21.61 11.19
CA ALA A 54 13.48 -21.72 12.23
C ALA A 54 13.58 -23.10 12.89
N LYS A 55 12.50 -23.89 12.86
CA LYS A 55 12.47 -25.28 13.32
C LYS A 55 12.86 -26.29 12.22
N GLY A 56 13.20 -25.83 11.02
CA GLY A 56 13.60 -26.68 9.90
C GLY A 56 12.46 -27.22 9.04
N TYR A 57 11.24 -26.70 9.19
CA TYR A 57 10.14 -27.08 8.31
C TYR A 57 10.24 -26.32 6.98
N ASP A 58 10.45 -27.05 5.87
CA ASP A 58 10.48 -26.48 4.52
C ASP A 58 9.09 -26.52 3.90
N THR A 59 8.29 -25.50 4.22
CA THR A 59 7.10 -25.17 3.44
C THR A 59 7.30 -23.77 2.92
N MET A 60 7.07 -23.54 1.62
CA MET A 60 7.12 -22.21 1.01
C MET A 60 5.69 -21.64 0.93
N PRO A 61 5.18 -20.98 2.00
CA PRO A 61 3.81 -20.46 2.05
C PRO A 61 3.62 -19.15 1.29
N PHE A 62 4.72 -18.47 0.95
CA PHE A 62 4.75 -17.13 0.38
C PHE A 62 5.52 -17.11 -0.93
N GLU A 63 5.47 -15.98 -1.64
CA GLU A 63 6.25 -15.79 -2.85
C GLU A 63 7.76 -15.95 -2.55
N PRO A 64 8.54 -16.50 -3.51
CA PRO A 64 9.90 -16.97 -3.25
C PRO A 64 10.83 -15.92 -2.63
N GLY A 65 10.74 -14.67 -3.09
CA GLY A 65 11.59 -13.58 -2.60
C GLY A 65 11.39 -13.30 -1.12
N TYR A 66 10.14 -13.30 -0.63
CA TYR A 66 9.89 -13.09 0.80
C TYR A 66 10.26 -14.31 1.64
N TYR A 67 9.97 -15.52 1.12
CA TYR A 67 10.37 -16.78 1.77
C TYR A 67 11.88 -16.86 1.98
N TYR A 68 12.69 -16.61 0.95
CA TYR A 68 14.15 -16.68 1.08
C TYR A 68 14.73 -15.58 1.98
N VAL A 69 14.08 -14.43 2.09
CA VAL A 69 14.46 -13.43 3.11
C VAL A 69 14.20 -13.98 4.52
N MET A 70 13.06 -14.65 4.77
CA MET A 70 12.81 -15.31 6.05
C MET A 70 13.87 -16.38 6.36
N VAL A 71 14.18 -17.25 5.38
CA VAL A 71 15.23 -18.28 5.51
C VAL A 71 16.58 -17.66 5.83
N LEU A 72 16.97 -16.57 5.15
CA LEU A 72 18.23 -15.88 5.39
C LEU A 72 18.33 -15.37 6.84
N PHE A 73 17.30 -14.68 7.34
CA PHE A 73 17.31 -14.19 8.73
C PHE A 73 17.29 -15.36 9.74
N SER A 74 16.54 -16.41 9.44
CA SER A 74 16.50 -17.63 10.27
C SER A 74 17.85 -18.34 10.33
N TYR A 75 18.60 -18.37 9.22
CA TYR A 75 19.95 -18.93 9.15
C TYR A 75 20.91 -18.23 10.12
N PHE A 76 20.78 -16.91 10.28
CA PHE A 76 21.53 -16.14 11.28
C PHE A 76 20.95 -16.19 12.69
N SER A 77 19.94 -17.05 12.95
CA SER A 77 19.23 -17.14 14.23
C SER A 77 18.67 -15.79 14.72
N ALA A 78 18.32 -14.89 13.79
CA ALA A 78 17.72 -13.61 14.14
C ALA A 78 16.27 -13.82 14.63
N PRO A 79 15.77 -13.04 15.57
CA PRO A 79 14.36 -13.08 15.93
C PRO A 79 13.51 -12.41 14.83
N PHE A 80 12.22 -12.78 14.76
CA PHE A 80 11.28 -12.17 13.80
C PHE A 80 11.22 -10.63 13.90
N SER A 81 11.37 -10.07 15.11
CA SER A 81 11.41 -8.63 15.31
C SER A 81 12.55 -7.95 14.52
N VAL A 82 13.71 -8.60 14.39
CA VAL A 82 14.84 -8.09 13.60
C VAL A 82 14.53 -8.12 12.10
N LEU A 83 13.89 -9.18 11.60
CA LEU A 83 13.39 -9.21 10.22
C LEU A 83 12.42 -8.04 9.94
N THR A 84 11.47 -7.78 10.85
CA THR A 84 10.51 -6.67 10.69
C THR A 84 11.19 -5.30 10.75
N PHE A 85 12.21 -5.14 11.58
CA PHE A 85 13.02 -3.93 11.66
C PHE A 85 13.71 -3.64 10.33
N PHE A 86 14.45 -4.60 9.76
CA PHE A 86 15.15 -4.41 8.48
C PHE A 86 14.19 -4.22 7.31
N THR A 87 13.03 -4.89 7.32
CA THR A 87 11.96 -4.65 6.33
C THR A 87 11.46 -3.21 6.40
N THR A 88 11.26 -2.68 7.61
CA THR A 88 10.85 -1.28 7.81
C THR A 88 11.94 -0.29 7.39
N VAL A 89 13.21 -0.57 7.73
CA VAL A 89 14.36 0.23 7.26
C VAL A 89 14.35 0.33 5.74
N PHE A 90 14.16 -0.79 5.03
CA PHE A 90 14.05 -0.78 3.57
C PHE A 90 12.93 0.13 3.07
N PHE A 91 11.73 0.06 3.66
CA PHE A 91 10.61 0.95 3.29
C PHE A 91 11.00 2.42 3.41
N PHE A 92 11.54 2.83 4.56
CA PHE A 92 11.86 4.22 4.82
C PHE A 92 13.03 4.74 3.98
N ILE A 93 14.02 3.90 3.65
CA ILE A 93 15.10 4.28 2.71
C ILE A 93 14.53 4.60 1.33
N VAL A 94 13.66 3.73 0.80
CA VAL A 94 13.07 3.91 -0.53
C VAL A 94 12.14 5.12 -0.55
N ILE A 95 11.28 5.27 0.46
CA ILE A 95 10.38 6.43 0.58
C ILE A 95 11.19 7.72 0.73
N TYR A 96 12.28 7.71 1.50
CA TYR A 96 13.18 8.84 1.63
C TYR A 96 13.74 9.26 0.27
N LYS A 97 14.31 8.31 -0.47
CA LYS A 97 14.90 8.54 -1.80
C LYS A 97 13.86 9.08 -2.78
N PHE A 98 12.66 8.52 -2.78
CA PHE A 98 11.58 9.00 -3.64
C PHE A 98 11.15 10.43 -3.28
N CYS A 99 10.81 10.68 -2.01
CA CYS A 99 10.27 11.98 -1.60
C CYS A 99 11.31 13.11 -1.66
N ILE A 100 12.58 12.87 -1.33
CA ILE A 100 13.60 13.95 -1.30
C ILE A 100 13.90 14.57 -2.68
N GLU A 101 13.64 13.80 -3.75
CA GLU A 101 13.79 14.23 -5.14
C GLU A 101 12.59 15.05 -5.63
N THR A 102 11.46 15.02 -4.92
CA THR A 102 10.26 15.80 -5.26
C THR A 102 10.34 17.27 -4.82
N LYS A 103 9.49 18.11 -5.42
CA LYS A 103 9.40 19.55 -5.14
C LYS A 103 8.68 19.86 -3.81
N ASN A 104 7.81 18.97 -3.34
CA ASN A 104 7.05 19.08 -2.09
C ASN A 104 7.23 17.82 -1.21
N PRO A 105 8.44 17.57 -0.68
CA PRO A 105 8.78 16.31 -0.02
C PRO A 105 7.91 15.98 1.20
N SER A 106 7.56 16.98 2.03
CA SER A 106 6.70 16.78 3.21
C SER A 106 5.27 16.40 2.83
N LEU A 107 4.72 17.03 1.79
CA LEU A 107 3.39 16.73 1.26
C LEU A 107 3.35 15.30 0.72
N ASN A 108 4.32 14.98 -0.12
CA ASN A 108 4.40 13.69 -0.80
C ASN A 108 4.64 12.55 0.19
N PHE A 109 5.46 12.77 1.22
CA PHE A 109 5.63 11.81 2.30
C PHE A 109 4.34 11.56 3.07
N PHE A 110 3.62 12.62 3.44
CA PHE A 110 2.33 12.45 4.13
C PHE A 110 1.31 11.72 3.26
N THR A 111 1.21 12.04 1.96
CA THR A 111 0.34 11.31 1.03
C THR A 111 0.69 9.82 0.99
N ILE A 112 1.96 9.46 0.79
CA ILE A 112 2.38 8.05 0.78
C ILE A 112 2.03 7.38 2.12
N PHE A 113 2.35 8.02 3.24
CA PHE A 113 2.09 7.45 4.56
C PHE A 113 0.59 7.29 4.85
N ALA A 114 -0.25 8.24 4.43
CA ALA A 114 -1.70 8.17 4.60
C ALA A 114 -2.31 6.97 3.86
N PHE A 115 -1.87 6.70 2.63
CA PHE A 115 -2.35 5.55 1.86
C PHE A 115 -1.73 4.22 2.33
N MET A 116 -0.42 4.20 2.58
CA MET A 116 0.35 2.97 2.67
C MET A 116 0.85 2.64 4.09
N GLY A 117 0.89 3.62 4.98
CA GLY A 117 1.52 3.53 6.30
C GLY A 117 1.01 2.37 7.15
N PHE A 118 -0.30 2.19 7.24
CA PHE A 118 -0.89 1.07 7.94
C PHE A 118 -0.96 -0.19 7.06
N PHE A 119 -1.62 -0.08 5.89
CA PHE A 119 -1.97 -1.25 5.09
C PHE A 119 -0.77 -1.92 4.42
N MET A 120 0.19 -1.18 3.88
CA MET A 120 1.34 -1.76 3.17
C MET A 120 2.53 -1.99 4.10
N PHE A 121 2.78 -1.06 5.02
CA PHE A 121 3.99 -1.09 5.85
C PHE A 121 3.79 -1.79 7.19
N SER A 122 2.58 -2.28 7.50
CA SER A 122 2.32 -3.10 8.68
C SER A 122 1.52 -4.37 8.40
N GLU A 123 0.41 -4.27 7.67
CA GLU A 123 -0.41 -5.46 7.38
C GLU A 123 0.15 -6.29 6.23
N GLN A 124 0.25 -5.69 5.04
CA GLN A 124 0.59 -6.41 3.82
C GLN A 124 2.06 -6.21 3.47
N ILE A 125 2.96 -6.51 4.43
CA ILE A 125 4.39 -6.19 4.35
C ILE A 125 5.07 -6.72 3.08
N ARG A 126 4.68 -7.91 2.60
CA ARG A 126 5.13 -8.48 1.32
C ARG A 126 4.83 -7.57 0.14
N GLN A 127 3.59 -7.08 0.09
CA GLN A 127 3.18 -6.13 -0.94
C GLN A 127 3.87 -4.78 -0.75
N GLY A 128 4.08 -4.33 0.50
CA GLY A 128 4.89 -3.15 0.82
C GLY A 128 6.29 -3.22 0.22
N VAL A 129 6.98 -4.36 0.36
CA VAL A 129 8.31 -4.59 -0.26
C VAL A 129 8.23 -4.49 -1.77
N ALA A 130 7.23 -5.14 -2.38
CA ALA A 130 7.02 -5.09 -3.82
C ALA A 130 6.79 -3.65 -4.32
N VAL A 131 5.97 -2.85 -3.63
CA VAL A 131 5.73 -1.45 -4.02
C VAL A 131 7.02 -0.63 -3.89
N CYS A 132 7.82 -0.81 -2.84
CA CYS A 132 9.11 -0.13 -2.70
C CYS A 132 10.09 -0.51 -3.83
N ILE A 133 10.16 -1.78 -4.25
CA ILE A 133 10.96 -2.18 -5.43
C ILE A 133 10.47 -1.45 -6.69
N ILE A 134 9.16 -1.33 -6.88
CA ILE A 134 8.58 -0.58 -8.01
C ILE A 134 8.89 0.92 -7.93
N MET A 135 8.89 1.52 -6.73
CA MET A 135 9.27 2.92 -6.55
C MET A 135 10.70 3.19 -6.99
N LEU A 136 11.63 2.25 -6.75
CA LEU A 136 13.00 2.33 -7.28
C LEU A 136 13.07 2.27 -8.82
N ALA A 137 12.05 1.70 -9.46
CA ALA A 137 11.97 1.55 -10.90
C ALA A 137 11.37 2.77 -11.63
N ILE A 138 10.75 3.72 -10.90
CA ILE A 138 10.11 4.93 -11.44
C ILE A 138 10.97 5.66 -12.48
N PRO A 139 12.28 5.92 -12.23
CA PRO A 139 13.11 6.61 -13.22
C PRO A 139 13.22 5.88 -14.57
N TYR A 140 13.14 4.54 -14.57
CA TYR A 140 13.16 3.75 -15.81
C TYR A 140 11.82 3.82 -16.55
N PHE A 141 10.70 3.92 -15.84
CA PHE A 141 9.39 4.15 -16.46
C PHE A 141 9.33 5.54 -17.12
N GLU A 142 9.85 6.58 -16.46
CA GLU A 142 9.88 7.94 -17.02
C GLU A 142 10.75 8.03 -18.27
N ARG A 143 11.91 7.35 -18.28
CA ARG A 143 12.78 7.25 -19.46
C ARG A 143 12.31 6.22 -20.49
N ASN A 144 11.18 5.56 -20.27
CA ASN A 144 10.62 4.51 -21.12
C ASN A 144 11.62 3.36 -21.41
N GLU A 145 12.51 3.08 -20.45
CA GLU A 145 13.51 2.00 -20.49
C GLU A 145 12.85 0.66 -20.14
N LYS A 146 12.04 0.14 -21.06
CA LYS A 146 11.16 -1.03 -20.82
C LYS A 146 11.87 -2.24 -20.22
N TRP A 147 13.05 -2.58 -20.73
CA TRP A 147 13.81 -3.73 -20.25
C TRP A 147 14.18 -3.61 -18.76
N LYS A 148 14.76 -2.48 -18.35
CA LYS A 148 15.15 -2.27 -16.95
C LYS A 148 13.93 -2.23 -16.04
N ALA A 149 12.87 -1.54 -16.44
CA ALA A 149 11.62 -1.52 -15.69
C ALA A 149 11.02 -2.94 -15.54
N SER A 150 11.04 -3.77 -16.60
CA SER A 150 10.58 -5.17 -16.53
C SER A 150 11.37 -6.02 -15.53
N ILE A 151 12.69 -5.82 -15.42
CA ILE A 151 13.52 -6.51 -14.41
C ILE A 151 13.04 -6.17 -13.00
N PHE A 152 12.78 -4.91 -12.71
CA PHE A 152 12.26 -4.49 -11.41
C PHE A 152 10.86 -5.04 -11.15
N ILE A 153 9.99 -5.10 -12.16
CA ILE A 153 8.67 -5.74 -12.03
C ILE A 153 8.83 -7.22 -11.67
N ALA A 154 9.69 -7.96 -12.40
CA ALA A 154 9.94 -9.37 -12.12
C ALA A 154 10.51 -9.57 -10.71
N LEU A 155 11.44 -8.72 -10.27
CA LEU A 155 11.97 -8.75 -8.90
C LEU A 155 10.88 -8.47 -7.86
N ALA A 156 10.00 -7.48 -8.07
CA ALA A 156 8.89 -7.18 -7.18
C ALA A 156 7.87 -8.32 -7.11
N MET A 157 7.65 -9.04 -8.21
CA MET A 157 6.77 -10.22 -8.25
C MET A 157 7.26 -11.37 -7.37
N LEU A 158 8.58 -11.46 -7.11
CA LEU A 158 9.12 -12.43 -6.15
C LEU A 158 8.65 -12.16 -4.72
N PHE A 159 8.25 -10.94 -4.39
CA PHE A 159 7.71 -10.57 -3.07
C PHE A 159 6.19 -10.54 -3.06
N HIS A 160 5.57 -10.11 -4.17
CA HIS A 160 4.12 -10.13 -4.30
C HIS A 160 3.71 -10.11 -5.79
N VAL A 161 3.01 -11.16 -6.23
CA VAL A 161 2.67 -11.39 -7.66
C VAL A 161 1.89 -10.23 -8.31
N SER A 162 1.13 -9.45 -7.52
CA SER A 162 0.41 -8.27 -8.03
C SER A 162 1.32 -7.18 -8.59
N ALA A 163 2.64 -7.22 -8.37
CA ALA A 163 3.53 -6.25 -8.98
C ALA A 163 3.49 -6.27 -10.51
N ILE A 164 3.04 -7.37 -11.12
CA ILE A 164 2.83 -7.48 -12.57
C ILE A 164 2.00 -6.33 -13.15
N PHE A 165 1.07 -5.77 -12.38
CA PHE A 165 0.22 -4.67 -12.84
C PHE A 165 0.96 -3.35 -13.06
N CYS A 166 2.20 -3.25 -12.60
CA CYS A 166 3.03 -2.07 -12.84
C CYS A 166 3.44 -1.93 -14.31
N PHE A 167 3.19 -2.92 -15.18
CA PHE A 167 3.23 -2.69 -16.64
C PHE A 167 2.29 -1.57 -17.09
N LEU A 168 1.20 -1.29 -16.37
CA LEU A 168 0.32 -0.14 -16.64
C LEU A 168 1.03 1.21 -16.48
N TYR A 169 2.16 1.28 -15.75
CA TYR A 169 2.92 2.52 -15.59
C TYR A 169 3.42 3.08 -16.92
N PHE A 170 3.74 2.24 -17.91
CA PHE A 170 4.12 2.72 -19.24
C PHE A 170 3.02 3.53 -19.94
N SER A 171 1.76 3.31 -19.57
CA SER A 171 0.62 4.09 -20.04
C SER A 171 0.28 5.26 -19.12
N ILE A 172 0.44 5.09 -17.80
CA ILE A 172 0.19 6.15 -16.80
C ILE A 172 1.19 7.30 -16.94
N MET A 173 2.48 7.00 -17.10
CA MET A 173 3.55 8.01 -17.16
C MET A 173 3.49 8.90 -18.42
N LYS A 174 2.81 8.45 -19.47
CA LYS A 174 2.62 9.25 -20.69
C LYS A 174 1.55 10.31 -20.45
N THR A 175 1.91 11.58 -20.52
CA THR A 175 1.01 12.71 -20.24
C THR A 175 0.39 13.33 -21.50
N GLU A 176 0.83 12.91 -22.70
CA GLU A 176 0.40 13.46 -23.97
C GLU A 176 -0.39 12.48 -24.85
N GLY A 177 -1.38 13.03 -25.56
CA GLY A 177 -2.17 12.34 -26.57
C GLY A 177 -3.44 11.67 -26.05
N ASN A 178 -4.58 11.94 -26.71
CA ASN A 178 -5.87 11.31 -26.40
C ASN A 178 -5.82 9.78 -26.49
N PHE A 179 -4.97 9.26 -27.37
CA PHE A 179 -4.76 7.82 -27.53
C PHE A 179 -4.09 7.17 -26.31
N SER A 180 -3.24 7.89 -25.57
CA SER A 180 -2.67 7.39 -24.30
C SER A 180 -3.75 7.25 -23.23
N LYS A 181 -4.66 8.24 -23.14
CA LYS A 181 -5.77 8.21 -22.17
C LYS A 181 -6.75 7.08 -22.48
N LEU A 182 -7.13 6.93 -23.75
CA LEU A 182 -8.01 5.84 -24.18
C LEU A 182 -7.37 4.47 -23.89
N LYS A 183 -6.10 4.27 -24.25
CA LYS A 183 -5.36 3.04 -23.94
C LYS A 183 -5.34 2.71 -22.46
N PHE A 184 -5.12 3.72 -21.61
CA PHE A 184 -5.11 3.53 -20.16
C PHE A 184 -6.49 3.15 -19.63
N ILE A 185 -7.55 3.85 -20.05
CA ILE A 185 -8.92 3.57 -19.63
C ILE A 185 -9.33 2.18 -20.10
N SER A 186 -9.18 1.88 -21.39
CA SER A 186 -9.49 0.56 -21.96
C SER A 186 -8.69 -0.56 -21.29
N GLY A 187 -7.39 -0.35 -21.03
CA GLY A 187 -6.55 -1.33 -20.34
C GLY A 187 -6.97 -1.55 -18.88
N SER A 188 -7.35 -0.50 -18.17
CA SER A 188 -7.82 -0.58 -16.78
C SER A 188 -9.18 -1.29 -16.68
N LEU A 189 -10.11 -0.98 -17.59
CA LEU A 189 -11.41 -1.62 -17.65
C LEU A 189 -11.28 -3.10 -18.05
N LEU A 190 -10.48 -3.41 -19.08
CA LEU A 190 -10.20 -4.78 -19.48
C LEU A 190 -9.58 -5.57 -18.33
N PHE A 191 -8.64 -4.98 -17.59
CA PHE A 191 -8.06 -5.61 -16.41
C PHE A 191 -9.12 -5.97 -15.37
N VAL A 192 -9.97 -5.00 -14.98
CA VAL A 192 -11.05 -5.24 -14.03
C VAL A 192 -11.96 -6.35 -14.52
N MET A 193 -12.39 -6.32 -15.78
CA MET A 193 -13.25 -7.34 -16.37
C MET A 193 -12.61 -8.74 -16.33
N LEU A 194 -11.33 -8.85 -16.70
CA LEU A 194 -10.60 -10.11 -16.62
C LEU A 194 -10.44 -10.61 -15.18
N ALA A 195 -10.14 -9.71 -14.24
CA ALA A 195 -10.00 -10.05 -12.83
C ALA A 195 -11.33 -10.56 -12.24
N LEU A 196 -12.46 -9.93 -12.60
CA LEU A 196 -13.79 -10.38 -12.22
C LEU A 196 -14.16 -11.71 -12.88
N TYR A 197 -13.80 -11.90 -14.14
CA TYR A 197 -14.01 -13.17 -14.85
C TYR A 197 -13.25 -14.32 -14.17
N VAL A 198 -11.96 -14.12 -13.86
CA VAL A 198 -11.14 -15.10 -13.14
C VAL A 198 -11.67 -15.34 -11.73
N TRP A 199 -12.21 -14.32 -11.06
CA TRP A 199 -12.85 -14.47 -9.75
C TRP A 199 -14.05 -15.40 -9.78
N ASN A 200 -14.93 -15.23 -10.76
CA ASN A 200 -16.12 -16.06 -10.92
C ASN A 200 -15.81 -17.43 -11.53
N ASN A 201 -14.65 -17.59 -12.17
CA ASN A 201 -14.25 -18.82 -12.86
C ASN A 201 -12.79 -19.20 -12.51
N PRO A 202 -12.48 -19.53 -11.25
CA PRO A 202 -11.10 -19.80 -10.84
C PRO A 202 -10.48 -20.98 -11.60
N GLY A 203 -11.30 -21.93 -12.10
CA GLY A 203 -10.87 -23.06 -12.92
C GLY A 203 -10.12 -22.66 -14.21
N VAL A 204 -10.28 -21.42 -14.68
CA VAL A 204 -9.47 -20.87 -15.78
C VAL A 204 -7.98 -20.87 -15.41
N LEU A 205 -7.63 -20.76 -14.13
CA LEU A 205 -6.24 -20.78 -13.65
C LEU A 205 -5.70 -22.19 -13.37
N SER A 206 -6.47 -23.25 -13.63
CA SER A 206 -6.06 -24.64 -13.33
C SER A 206 -4.71 -25.06 -13.94
N PHE A 207 -4.31 -24.42 -15.05
CA PHE A 207 -3.01 -24.63 -15.68
C PHE A 207 -1.82 -24.04 -14.90
N ILE A 208 -2.06 -23.19 -13.90
CA ILE A 208 -1.07 -22.68 -12.93
C ILE A 208 -1.57 -23.03 -11.52
N PRO A 209 -1.20 -24.22 -10.98
CA PRO A 209 -1.73 -24.73 -9.72
C PRO A 209 -1.67 -23.73 -8.55
N PHE A 210 -0.54 -23.05 -8.38
CA PHE A 210 -0.37 -22.06 -7.31
C PHE A 210 -1.36 -20.89 -7.38
N LEU A 211 -1.68 -20.40 -8.59
CA LEU A 211 -2.64 -19.31 -8.76
C LEU A 211 -4.07 -19.82 -8.60
N TYR A 212 -4.36 -21.03 -9.08
CA TYR A 212 -5.64 -21.69 -8.87
C TYR A 212 -5.93 -21.87 -7.37
N ASP A 213 -5.04 -22.51 -6.62
CA ASP A 213 -5.23 -22.78 -5.19
C ASP A 213 -5.47 -21.47 -4.40
N LYS A 214 -4.68 -20.44 -4.71
CA LYS A 214 -4.81 -19.11 -4.08
C LYS A 214 -6.16 -18.47 -4.41
N MET A 215 -6.60 -18.53 -5.66
CA MET A 215 -7.85 -17.92 -6.09
C MET A 215 -9.08 -18.67 -5.54
N SER A 216 -9.03 -20.01 -5.55
CA SER A 216 -10.06 -20.86 -4.97
C SER A 216 -10.21 -20.64 -3.47
N ALA A 217 -9.09 -20.59 -2.72
CA ALA A 217 -9.11 -20.28 -1.30
C ALA A 217 -9.70 -18.89 -1.00
N TYR A 218 -9.41 -17.88 -1.84
CA TYR A 218 -10.06 -16.58 -1.73
C TYR A 218 -11.55 -16.63 -2.06
N ASN A 219 -11.95 -17.35 -3.10
CA ASN A 219 -13.36 -17.48 -3.47
C ASN A 219 -14.16 -18.16 -2.35
N GLU A 220 -13.64 -19.27 -1.79
CA GLU A 220 -14.24 -19.98 -0.65
C GLU A 220 -14.34 -19.11 0.60
N SER A 221 -13.31 -18.30 0.89
CA SER A 221 -13.28 -17.47 2.10
C SER A 221 -14.21 -16.25 2.04
N TYR A 222 -14.56 -15.76 0.85
CA TYR A 222 -15.28 -14.48 0.68
C TYR A 222 -16.60 -14.58 -0.10
N GLY A 223 -16.93 -15.74 -0.67
CA GLY A 223 -18.20 -16.05 -1.34
C GLY A 223 -18.44 -15.35 -2.70
N GLU A 224 -19.58 -15.68 -3.32
CA GLU A 224 -20.00 -15.15 -4.63
C GLU A 224 -20.28 -13.64 -4.61
N ASP A 225 -20.66 -13.08 -3.46
CA ASP A 225 -20.97 -11.65 -3.29
C ASP A 225 -19.72 -10.75 -3.28
N ALA A 226 -18.52 -11.29 -3.45
CA ALA A 226 -17.25 -10.56 -3.34
C ALA A 226 -17.10 -9.36 -4.29
N ALA A 227 -17.77 -9.33 -5.44
CA ALA A 227 -17.64 -8.27 -6.44
C ALA A 227 -18.99 -7.70 -6.91
N SER A 228 -19.22 -6.40 -6.66
CA SER A 228 -20.42 -5.72 -7.11
C SER A 228 -20.18 -4.23 -7.25
N ILE A 229 -20.76 -3.61 -8.30
CA ILE A 229 -20.76 -2.16 -8.47
C ILE A 229 -21.42 -1.48 -7.27
N LEU A 230 -22.41 -2.13 -6.64
CA LEU A 230 -23.09 -1.61 -5.47
C LEU A 230 -22.13 -1.42 -4.27
N LYS A 231 -21.07 -2.25 -4.16
CA LYS A 231 -20.06 -2.11 -3.09
C LYS A 231 -19.27 -0.81 -3.16
N ILE A 232 -19.12 -0.20 -4.34
CA ILE A 232 -18.53 1.14 -4.45
C ILE A 232 -19.42 2.15 -3.70
N PHE A 233 -20.73 2.07 -3.86
CA PHE A 233 -21.67 3.00 -3.24
C PHE A 233 -21.93 2.71 -1.76
N LEU A 234 -21.63 1.49 -1.30
CA LEU A 234 -21.74 1.11 0.12
C LEU A 234 -20.44 1.36 0.90
N SER A 235 -19.29 1.43 0.23
CA SER A 235 -17.99 1.61 0.88
C SER A 235 -17.70 3.08 1.17
N LYS A 236 -17.67 3.45 2.46
CA LYS A 236 -17.20 4.76 2.92
C LYS A 236 -15.82 5.11 2.36
N ALA A 237 -14.94 4.12 2.25
CA ALA A 237 -13.61 4.30 1.69
C ALA A 237 -13.70 4.68 0.20
N ALA A 238 -14.54 4.02 -0.60
CA ALA A 238 -14.67 4.30 -2.03
C ALA A 238 -15.07 5.75 -2.34
N PHE A 239 -15.96 6.35 -1.54
CA PHE A 239 -16.29 7.78 -1.65
C PHE A 239 -15.07 8.68 -1.48
N ILE A 240 -14.14 8.35 -0.58
CA ILE A 240 -12.91 9.13 -0.43
C ILE A 240 -12.07 9.08 -1.71
N TYR A 241 -11.92 7.91 -2.35
CA TYR A 241 -11.16 7.79 -3.59
C TYR A 241 -11.83 8.51 -4.77
N ILE A 242 -13.17 8.47 -4.83
CA ILE A 242 -13.94 9.27 -5.81
C ILE A 242 -13.69 10.76 -5.58
N PHE A 243 -13.63 11.21 -4.33
CA PHE A 243 -13.34 12.59 -4.01
C PHE A 243 -11.90 12.99 -4.37
N VAL A 244 -10.92 12.10 -4.13
CA VAL A 244 -9.53 12.30 -4.62
C VAL A 244 -9.49 12.45 -6.14
N PHE A 245 -10.20 11.59 -6.87
CA PHE A 245 -10.30 11.67 -8.33
C PHE A 245 -10.92 13.00 -8.78
N PHE A 246 -12.04 13.42 -8.16
CA PHE A 246 -12.69 14.68 -8.45
C PHE A 246 -11.79 15.88 -8.17
N ILE A 247 -11.07 15.89 -7.05
CA ILE A 247 -10.09 16.93 -6.72
C ILE A 247 -8.98 17.01 -7.79
N CYS A 248 -8.45 15.87 -8.24
CA CYS A 248 -7.43 15.86 -9.29
C CYS A 248 -7.96 16.47 -10.59
N PHE A 249 -9.22 16.23 -10.92
CA PHE A 249 -9.88 16.83 -12.07
C PHE A 249 -10.11 18.34 -11.92
N LEU A 250 -10.45 18.81 -10.71
CA LEU A 250 -10.53 20.24 -10.42
C LEU A 250 -9.17 20.93 -10.58
N PHE A 251 -8.08 20.28 -10.17
CA PHE A 251 -6.73 20.82 -10.33
C PHE A 251 -6.33 20.98 -11.80
N LEU A 252 -6.75 20.04 -12.67
CA LEU A 252 -6.59 20.20 -14.11
C LEU A 252 -7.35 21.43 -14.64
N LYS A 253 -8.59 21.66 -14.17
CA LYS A 253 -9.39 22.84 -14.56
C LYS A 253 -8.82 24.16 -14.03
N ASP A 254 -8.14 24.16 -12.87
CA ASP A 254 -7.45 25.32 -12.27
C ASP A 254 -6.09 25.66 -12.93
N GLY A 255 -5.88 25.20 -14.17
CA GLY A 255 -4.66 25.43 -14.92
C GLY A 255 -3.50 24.51 -14.51
N GLY A 256 -3.80 23.33 -13.96
CA GLY A 256 -2.80 22.29 -13.73
C GLY A 256 -2.16 21.83 -15.05
N GLY A 257 -0.83 21.73 -15.06
CA GLY A 257 -0.08 21.28 -16.24
C GLY A 257 -0.34 19.81 -16.59
N LYS A 258 0.27 19.35 -17.70
CA LYS A 258 0.09 17.98 -18.24
C LYS A 258 0.39 16.87 -17.23
N GLU A 259 1.26 17.12 -16.24
CA GLU A 259 1.64 16.16 -15.20
C GLU A 259 0.46 15.72 -14.30
N ILE A 260 -0.57 16.56 -14.14
CA ILE A 260 -1.77 16.19 -13.37
C ILE A 260 -2.51 14.99 -13.97
N ASP A 261 -2.31 14.72 -15.27
CA ASP A 261 -2.88 13.56 -15.96
C ASP A 261 -2.44 12.24 -15.31
N ARG A 262 -1.20 12.17 -14.78
CA ARG A 262 -0.71 11.01 -14.03
C ARG A 262 -1.55 10.78 -12.76
N ALA A 263 -1.90 11.87 -12.06
CA ALA A 263 -2.72 11.81 -10.85
C ALA A 263 -4.17 11.44 -11.14
N ILE A 264 -4.75 11.97 -12.23
CA ILE A 264 -6.11 11.62 -12.68
C ILE A 264 -6.18 10.14 -13.06
N LYS A 265 -5.23 9.64 -13.88
CA LYS A 265 -5.16 8.23 -14.27
C LYS A 265 -5.02 7.32 -13.05
N SER A 266 -4.11 7.68 -12.14
CA SER A 266 -3.86 6.90 -10.92
C SER A 266 -5.10 6.85 -10.01
N SER A 267 -5.71 8.00 -9.73
CA SER A 267 -6.91 8.07 -8.88
C SER A 267 -8.12 7.39 -9.52
N PHE A 268 -8.29 7.48 -10.84
CA PHE A 268 -9.30 6.70 -11.58
C PHE A 268 -9.11 5.19 -11.37
N PHE A 269 -7.89 4.69 -11.53
CA PHE A 269 -7.60 3.28 -11.28
C PHE A 269 -7.86 2.88 -9.82
N MET A 270 -7.51 3.73 -8.87
CA MET A 270 -7.80 3.49 -7.45
C MET A 270 -9.31 3.41 -7.19
N VAL A 271 -10.14 4.21 -7.86
CA VAL A 271 -11.61 4.09 -7.79
C VAL A 271 -12.08 2.76 -8.39
N LEU A 272 -11.59 2.41 -9.59
CA LEU A 272 -11.96 1.15 -10.25
C LEU A 272 -11.66 -0.08 -9.37
N THR A 273 -10.54 -0.05 -8.64
CA THR A 273 -10.16 -1.16 -7.75
C THR A 273 -11.08 -1.34 -6.53
N LYS A 274 -12.07 -0.46 -6.32
CA LYS A 274 -13.07 -0.59 -5.23
C LYS A 274 -14.29 -1.45 -5.60
N LEU A 275 -14.38 -1.94 -6.83
CA LEU A 275 -15.44 -2.87 -7.26
C LEU A 275 -15.45 -4.18 -6.45
N THR A 276 -14.30 -4.57 -5.89
CA THR A 276 -14.16 -5.78 -5.08
C THR A 276 -12.97 -5.67 -4.12
N PHE A 277 -13.01 -6.43 -3.04
CA PHE A 277 -12.02 -6.37 -1.97
C PHE A 277 -10.62 -6.80 -2.45
N PHE A 278 -10.53 -7.82 -3.31
CA PHE A 278 -9.22 -8.31 -3.77
C PHE A 278 -8.56 -7.30 -4.72
N LEU A 279 -9.37 -6.59 -5.52
CA LEU A 279 -8.86 -5.54 -6.40
C LEU A 279 -8.28 -4.36 -5.61
N ALA A 280 -8.78 -4.10 -4.41
CA ALA A 280 -8.29 -3.01 -3.56
C ALA A 280 -6.80 -3.13 -3.23
N ARG A 281 -6.18 -4.31 -3.40
CA ARG A 281 -4.73 -4.48 -3.27
C ARG A 281 -3.97 -3.75 -4.39
N PHE A 282 -4.50 -3.69 -5.62
CA PHE A 282 -3.79 -3.06 -6.75
C PHE A 282 -3.67 -1.54 -6.64
N GLN A 283 -4.57 -0.91 -5.87
CA GLN A 283 -4.62 0.55 -5.73
C GLN A 283 -3.30 1.16 -5.21
N PHE A 284 -2.57 0.42 -4.35
CA PHE A 284 -1.38 0.95 -3.68
C PHE A 284 -0.23 1.16 -4.66
N TYR A 285 -0.21 0.40 -5.76
CA TYR A 285 0.72 0.65 -6.86
C TYR A 285 0.38 1.94 -7.61
N ALA A 286 -0.82 2.52 -7.52
CA ALA A 286 -1.10 3.80 -8.20
C ALA A 286 -0.68 5.03 -7.36
N VAL A 287 -0.36 4.85 -6.07
CA VAL A 287 -0.03 5.96 -5.17
C VAL A 287 1.23 6.73 -5.60
N PRO A 288 2.37 6.08 -5.93
CA PRO A 288 3.58 6.82 -6.32
C PRO A 288 3.37 7.68 -7.57
N THR A 289 2.69 7.16 -8.60
CA THR A 289 2.39 7.90 -9.83
C THR A 289 1.40 9.05 -9.59
N MET A 290 0.46 8.88 -8.65
CA MET A 290 -0.42 9.97 -8.25
C MET A 290 0.35 11.11 -7.57
N VAL A 291 1.26 10.76 -6.66
CA VAL A 291 2.10 11.71 -5.95
C VAL A 291 2.94 12.53 -6.93
N MET A 292 3.55 11.90 -7.94
CA MET A 292 4.32 12.60 -8.96
C MET A 292 3.49 13.63 -9.74
N GLY A 293 2.26 13.27 -10.13
CA GLY A 293 1.39 14.20 -10.87
C GLY A 293 0.93 15.40 -10.03
N LEU A 294 0.75 15.20 -8.71
CA LEU A 294 0.35 16.26 -7.79
C LEU A 294 1.51 17.15 -7.34
N ASP A 295 2.73 16.61 -7.26
CA ASP A 295 3.93 17.34 -6.85
C ASP A 295 4.17 18.57 -7.74
N GLU A 296 4.07 18.38 -9.06
CA GLU A 296 4.26 19.46 -10.03
C GLU A 296 3.20 20.57 -9.84
N TYR A 297 1.93 20.19 -9.70
CA TYR A 297 0.83 21.13 -9.48
C TYR A 297 1.05 21.99 -8.25
N PHE A 298 1.34 21.38 -7.10
CA PHE A 298 1.57 22.12 -5.86
C PHE A 298 2.90 22.87 -5.82
N SER A 299 3.89 22.48 -6.64
CA SER A 299 5.12 23.29 -6.77
C SER A 299 4.86 24.67 -7.40
N SER A 300 3.85 24.75 -8.27
CA SER A 300 3.46 25.97 -8.97
C SER A 300 2.50 26.86 -8.16
N LYS A 301 1.87 26.32 -7.12
CA LYS A 301 0.81 26.99 -6.33
C LYS A 301 1.19 27.06 -4.85
N GLY A 302 1.29 28.27 -4.28
CA GLY A 302 1.61 28.47 -2.86
C GLY A 302 3.01 29.04 -2.58
N ARG A 303 3.51 29.93 -3.45
CA ARG A 303 4.69 30.75 -3.15
C ARG A 303 4.37 31.77 -2.04
N ASN A 304 5.38 32.15 -1.26
CA ASN A 304 5.34 33.22 -0.24
C ASN A 304 4.49 32.94 1.01
N GLY A 305 4.47 31.69 1.51
CA GLY A 305 3.91 31.37 2.83
C GLY A 305 2.38 31.39 2.93
N ARG A 306 1.65 31.60 1.82
CA ARG A 306 0.18 31.50 1.78
C ARG A 306 -0.24 30.08 1.45
N VAL A 307 -1.06 29.49 2.31
CA VAL A 307 -1.63 28.16 2.10
C VAL A 307 -2.75 28.25 1.05
N SER A 308 -2.61 27.51 -0.06
CA SER A 308 -3.65 27.41 -1.09
C SER A 308 -4.86 26.64 -0.56
N ILE A 309 -6.08 27.13 -0.85
CA ILE A 309 -7.32 26.44 -0.53
C ILE A 309 -7.36 25.02 -1.14
N TYR A 310 -6.80 24.86 -2.34
CA TYR A 310 -6.68 23.56 -3.01
C TYR A 310 -5.74 22.61 -2.27
N LYS A 311 -4.63 23.12 -1.74
CA LYS A 311 -3.70 22.32 -0.93
C LYS A 311 -4.35 21.91 0.38
N THR A 312 -5.05 22.83 1.06
CA THR A 312 -5.80 22.51 2.29
C THR A 312 -6.88 21.46 2.03
N ALA A 313 -7.70 21.64 0.99
CA ALA A 313 -8.75 20.70 0.63
C ALA A 313 -8.17 19.30 0.37
N TYR A 314 -7.11 19.20 -0.43
CA TYR A 314 -6.41 17.94 -0.66
C TYR A 314 -5.89 17.32 0.63
N LEU A 315 -5.22 18.10 1.48
CA LEU A 315 -4.64 17.61 2.74
C LEU A 315 -5.71 17.12 3.72
N CYS A 316 -6.86 17.77 3.81
CA CYS A 316 -7.98 17.30 4.62
C CYS A 316 -8.45 15.90 4.16
N VAL A 317 -8.48 15.67 2.85
CA VAL A 317 -8.86 14.37 2.28
C VAL A 317 -7.81 13.32 2.59
N ILE A 318 -6.53 13.64 2.37
CA ILE A 318 -5.43 12.74 2.71
C ILE A 318 -5.43 12.41 4.21
N PHE A 319 -5.76 13.38 5.06
CA PHE A 319 -5.93 13.14 6.49
C PHE A 319 -7.07 12.17 6.78
N LEU A 320 -8.24 12.32 6.15
CA LEU A 320 -9.33 11.34 6.29
C LEU A 320 -8.91 9.93 5.87
N ILE A 321 -8.11 9.79 4.80
CA ILE A 321 -7.55 8.50 4.37
C ILE A 321 -6.64 7.91 5.45
N SER A 322 -5.78 8.74 6.07
CA SER A 322 -4.91 8.29 7.16
C SER A 322 -5.66 7.79 8.40
N LEU A 323 -6.94 8.17 8.54
CA LEU A 323 -7.81 7.77 9.63
C LEU A 323 -8.63 6.51 9.36
N VAL A 324 -8.64 5.99 8.12
CA VAL A 324 -9.39 4.78 7.76
C VAL A 324 -9.13 3.59 8.68
N PRO A 325 -7.90 3.30 9.15
CA PRO A 325 -7.65 2.22 10.11
C PRO A 325 -8.41 2.37 11.43
N TYR A 326 -8.75 3.59 11.85
CA TYR A 326 -9.49 3.83 13.09
C TYR A 326 -11.00 3.64 12.94
N TRP A 327 -11.50 3.48 11.72
CA TRP A 327 -12.93 3.24 11.47
C TRP A 327 -13.38 1.81 11.80
N SER A 328 -12.42 0.91 11.97
CA SER A 328 -12.65 -0.48 12.35
C SER A 328 -12.15 -0.72 13.76
N GLU A 329 -12.98 -1.36 14.59
CA GLU A 329 -12.63 -1.64 15.99
C GLU A 329 -11.40 -2.53 16.12
N ILE A 330 -11.28 -3.57 15.29
CA ILE A 330 -10.14 -4.48 15.28
C ILE A 330 -8.82 -3.74 15.01
N TYR A 331 -8.81 -2.86 14.01
CA TYR A 331 -7.62 -2.11 13.66
C TYR A 331 -7.32 -0.98 14.64
N SER A 332 -8.33 -0.32 15.18
CA SER A 332 -8.17 0.70 16.23
C SER A 332 -7.53 0.13 17.50
N ARG A 333 -8.04 -1.02 17.99
CA ARG A 333 -7.46 -1.76 19.14
C ARG A 333 -6.03 -2.25 18.84
N SER A 334 -5.80 -2.71 17.61
CA SER A 334 -4.48 -3.16 17.19
C SER A 334 -3.45 -2.03 17.14
N LEU A 335 -3.84 -0.84 16.66
CA LEU A 335 -3.01 0.37 16.67
C LEU A 335 -2.71 0.90 18.08
N ALA A 336 -3.56 0.59 19.06
CA ALA A 336 -3.37 0.99 20.45
C ALA A 336 -2.36 0.11 21.21
N SER A 337 -2.06 -1.08 20.69
CA SER A 337 -1.27 -2.10 21.40
C SER A 337 -0.18 -2.73 20.51
N PRO A 338 0.74 -1.94 19.93
CA PRO A 338 1.84 -2.47 19.15
C PRO A 338 2.82 -3.27 20.04
N LEU A 339 3.58 -4.16 19.41
CA LEU A 339 4.75 -4.81 20.01
C LEU A 339 5.99 -3.93 19.77
N TYR A 340 6.98 -4.04 20.65
CA TYR A 340 8.29 -3.41 20.50
C TYR A 340 9.32 -4.43 20.03
N ILE A 341 10.39 -4.00 19.37
CA ILE A 341 11.45 -4.90 18.87
C ILE A 341 12.09 -5.77 19.96
N ILE A 342 12.05 -5.31 21.22
CA ILE A 342 12.56 -5.99 22.42
C ILE A 342 11.51 -6.84 23.14
N SER A 343 10.29 -6.98 22.60
CA SER A 343 9.22 -7.74 23.25
C SER A 343 9.63 -9.20 23.41
N SER A 344 9.33 -9.78 24.56
CA SER A 344 9.61 -11.18 24.84
C SER A 344 8.65 -12.09 24.05
N GLN A 345 9.00 -13.38 23.95
CA GLN A 345 8.10 -14.40 23.41
C GLN A 345 6.74 -14.39 24.10
N SER A 346 6.71 -14.19 25.43
CA SER A 346 5.48 -14.12 26.21
C SER A 346 4.63 -12.91 25.82
N ASP A 347 5.23 -11.75 25.58
CA ASP A 347 4.53 -10.54 25.17
C ASP A 347 3.89 -10.70 23.78
N ILE A 348 4.62 -11.36 22.87
CA ILE A 348 4.15 -11.67 21.52
C ILE A 348 2.94 -12.60 21.59
N GLU A 349 3.05 -13.72 22.31
CA GLU A 349 1.96 -14.70 22.45
C GLU A 349 0.74 -14.11 23.16
N HIS A 350 0.92 -13.33 24.23
CA HIS A 350 -0.18 -12.62 24.87
C HIS A 350 -0.87 -11.63 23.93
N THR A 351 -0.10 -10.96 23.07
CA THR A 351 -0.66 -10.04 22.07
C THR A 351 -1.40 -10.79 20.98
N ILE A 352 -0.90 -11.92 20.51
CA ILE A 352 -1.60 -12.81 19.56
C ILE A 352 -2.94 -13.28 20.16
N GLY A 353 -2.95 -13.73 21.41
CA GLY A 353 -4.19 -14.13 22.10
C GLY A 353 -5.23 -12.99 22.13
N ARG A 354 -4.80 -11.76 22.45
CA ARG A 354 -5.66 -10.58 22.36
C ARG A 354 -6.18 -10.31 20.95
N ARG A 355 -5.34 -10.46 19.92
CA ARG A 355 -5.75 -10.28 18.51
C ARG A 355 -6.80 -11.31 18.10
N CYS A 356 -6.61 -12.59 18.46
CA CYS A 356 -7.59 -13.61 18.15
C CYS A 356 -8.94 -13.36 18.87
N MET A 357 -8.92 -12.90 20.12
CA MET A 357 -10.14 -12.46 20.80
C MET A 357 -10.81 -11.26 20.12
N ASP A 358 -10.04 -10.27 19.65
CA ASP A 358 -10.59 -9.14 18.91
C ASP A 358 -11.26 -9.58 17.59
N LEU A 359 -10.63 -10.50 16.83
CA LEU A 359 -11.23 -11.07 15.62
C LEU A 359 -12.52 -11.84 15.96
N PHE A 360 -12.50 -12.70 16.97
CA PHE A 360 -13.68 -13.44 17.39
C PHE A 360 -14.84 -12.53 17.85
N ASN A 361 -14.55 -11.38 18.44
CA ASN A 361 -15.61 -10.48 18.94
C ASN A 361 -16.18 -9.57 17.85
N TYR A 362 -15.36 -9.14 16.88
CA TYR A 362 -15.72 -8.05 15.96
C TYR A 362 -15.66 -8.45 14.47
N ASP A 363 -15.10 -9.60 14.12
CA ASP A 363 -14.92 -10.07 12.74
C ASP A 363 -14.89 -11.61 12.68
N LYS A 364 -15.97 -12.26 13.14
CA LYS A 364 -16.08 -13.72 13.31
C LYS A 364 -15.87 -14.53 12.04
N GLU A 365 -16.12 -13.93 10.89
CA GLU A 365 -16.03 -14.59 9.58
C GLU A 365 -14.59 -14.51 9.00
N ASN A 366 -13.68 -13.82 9.69
CA ASN A 366 -12.32 -13.63 9.23
C ASN A 366 -11.45 -14.86 9.46
N ASN A 367 -11.41 -15.70 8.43
CA ASN A 367 -10.62 -16.92 8.41
C ASN A 367 -9.18 -16.71 7.89
N ALA A 368 -8.73 -15.47 7.73
CA ALA A 368 -7.41 -15.17 7.14
C ALA A 368 -6.25 -15.45 8.10
N ILE A 369 -6.48 -15.40 9.42
CA ILE A 369 -5.45 -15.63 10.44
C ILE A 369 -5.59 -17.05 11.00
N LYS A 370 -4.77 -17.97 10.48
CA LYS A 370 -4.91 -19.42 10.76
C LYS A 370 -4.86 -19.78 12.24
N ARG A 371 -4.07 -19.04 13.02
CA ARG A 371 -3.91 -19.26 14.46
C ARG A 371 -5.16 -18.91 15.28
N CYS A 372 -6.04 -18.08 14.73
CA CYS A 372 -7.25 -17.61 15.43
C CYS A 372 -8.51 -18.43 15.06
N LEU A 373 -8.34 -19.49 14.27
CA LEU A 373 -9.41 -20.41 13.87
C LEU A 373 -9.70 -21.47 14.93
#